data_AF-A0A1F9G3T6-F1
#
_entry.id   AF-A0A1F9G3T6-F1
#
_cell.length_a   1.000
_cell.length_b   1.000
_cell.length_c   1.000
_cell.angle_alpha   90.00
_cell.angle_beta   90.00
_cell.angle_gamma   90.00
#
_symmetry.space_group_name_H-M   'P 1'
#
loop_
_entity.id
_entity.type
_entity.pdbx_description
1 polymer ?
#
loop_
_entity_poly.entity_id
_entity_poly.type
_entity_poly.pdbx_seq_one_letter_code
_entity_poly.pdbx_strand_id
1 'polypeptide(L)'
;MPDTRDPRLLGQPPVATTPPHIRHYLMRLGVLLASLPFAALACADETLIELPDPPPEREQEEHDRVEEPDPEPPAPPVTSGDECVADSDCGDNAECEAGTCVGVGVLQVTLTFDVDADYDLHVITPSGEEIYFGNTAAAGGLLDVDQCIVDCGPGTHVENIYFNDGVEPGLYQAFAINFDGREGGAFRIEVSGAATTALDGVLAAEASARSTDLLWAIE
;
A
#
# COMPACT_ATOMS: atom_id res chain seq x y z
N MET A 1 55.16 -33.46 -13.74
CA MET A 1 54.19 -34.52 -14.12
C MET A 1 53.98 -35.41 -12.92
N PRO A 2 52.72 -35.52 -12.49
CA PRO A 2 52.01 -36.79 -12.70
C PRO A 2 50.76 -36.61 -13.56
N ASP A 3 50.45 -37.69 -14.28
CA ASP A 3 49.33 -37.91 -15.21
C ASP A 3 48.35 -38.92 -14.57
N THR A 4 47.18 -39.02 -15.19
CA THR A 4 46.16 -40.09 -15.22
C THR A 4 44.95 -39.97 -14.29
N ARG A 5 43.95 -39.23 -14.78
CA ARG A 5 42.58 -39.68 -15.18
C ARG A 5 41.93 -40.86 -14.42
N ASP A 6 40.74 -40.65 -13.88
CA ASP A 6 39.50 -41.30 -14.37
C ASP A 6 38.23 -40.50 -13.95
N PRO A 7 37.39 -40.07 -14.90
CA PRO A 7 36.09 -39.45 -14.68
C PRO A 7 34.92 -40.42 -14.96
N ARG A 8 34.19 -40.88 -13.93
CA ARG A 8 32.89 -41.54 -14.10
C ARG A 8 31.95 -41.32 -12.90
N LEU A 9 30.82 -40.65 -13.14
CA LEU A 9 29.44 -41.21 -13.11
C LEU A 9 28.85 -41.32 -11.68
N LEU A 10 27.64 -40.88 -11.32
CA LEU A 10 26.44 -40.36 -12.00
C LEU A 10 25.49 -39.83 -10.91
N GLY A 11 24.79 -38.74 -11.20
CA GLY A 11 23.37 -38.54 -10.89
C GLY A 11 22.89 -38.61 -9.44
N GLN A 12 22.62 -37.44 -8.85
CA GLN A 12 21.45 -37.28 -7.99
C GLN A 12 20.61 -36.11 -8.54
N PRO A 13 19.31 -36.32 -8.83
CA PRO A 13 18.41 -35.24 -9.22
C PRO A 13 18.09 -34.36 -8.01
N PRO A 14 17.86 -33.04 -8.20
CA PRO A 14 17.33 -32.20 -7.13
C PRO A 14 15.90 -32.67 -6.78
N VAL A 15 15.66 -32.86 -5.49
CA VAL A 15 14.33 -33.12 -4.95
C VAL A 15 13.52 -31.82 -5.06
N ALA A 16 12.48 -31.84 -5.88
CA ALA A 16 11.47 -30.80 -5.92
C ALA A 16 10.62 -30.89 -4.64
N THR A 17 10.62 -29.85 -3.82
CA THR A 17 9.63 -29.66 -2.77
C THR A 17 8.73 -28.47 -3.14
N THR A 18 7.46 -28.81 -3.27
CA THR A 18 6.30 -28.03 -3.71
C THR A 18 6.08 -26.72 -2.92
N PRO A 19 5.61 -25.63 -3.57
CA PRO A 19 5.21 -24.40 -2.87
C PRO A 19 3.91 -24.56 -2.08
N PRO A 20 3.72 -23.83 -0.96
CA PRO A 20 2.47 -23.84 -0.21
C PRO A 20 1.34 -23.12 -0.97
N HIS A 21 0.18 -23.76 -0.97
CA HIS A 21 -1.06 -23.32 -1.62
C HIS A 21 -1.62 -22.02 -1.03
N ILE A 22 -1.86 -21.06 -1.92
CA ILE A 22 -2.72 -19.89 -1.76
C ILE A 22 -4.11 -20.33 -1.27
N ARG A 23 -4.49 -19.93 -0.04
CA ARG A 23 -5.84 -20.10 0.47
C ARG A 23 -6.70 -18.91 0.03
N HIS A 24 -7.54 -19.17 -0.98
CA HIS A 24 -8.66 -18.31 -1.36
C HIS A 24 -9.62 -18.11 -0.17
N TYR A 25 -9.78 -16.89 0.30
CA TYR A 25 -10.91 -16.48 1.12
C TYR A 25 -12.12 -16.25 0.20
N LEU A 26 -13.11 -17.14 0.27
CA LEU A 26 -14.43 -16.91 -0.32
C LEU A 26 -15.46 -16.79 0.80
N MET A 27 -16.05 -15.59 0.91
CA MET A 27 -17.25 -15.31 1.71
C MET A 27 -18.36 -16.32 1.38
N ARG A 28 -18.91 -16.97 2.40
CA ARG A 28 -20.18 -17.70 2.30
C ARG A 28 -21.27 -16.89 2.97
N LEU A 29 -22.01 -16.14 2.18
CA LEU A 29 -23.36 -15.69 2.54
C LEU A 29 -24.34 -16.83 2.21
N GLY A 30 -25.10 -17.29 3.21
CA GLY A 30 -26.08 -18.35 3.04
C GLY A 30 -27.28 -18.11 3.94
N VAL A 31 -28.25 -17.35 3.45
CA VAL A 31 -29.59 -17.23 4.03
C VAL A 31 -30.43 -18.38 3.50
N LEU A 32 -30.99 -19.20 4.40
CA LEU A 32 -31.94 -20.26 4.05
C LEU A 32 -33.33 -19.90 4.61
N LEU A 33 -34.25 -19.71 3.67
CA LEU A 33 -35.68 -19.59 3.84
C LEU A 33 -36.28 -20.89 4.42
N ALA A 34 -37.17 -20.76 5.39
CA ALA A 34 -38.07 -21.82 5.81
C ALA A 34 -39.53 -21.34 5.73
N SER A 35 -40.25 -21.93 4.78
CA SER A 35 -41.68 -21.82 4.50
C SER A 35 -42.52 -22.72 5.41
N LEU A 36 -43.65 -22.25 5.94
CA LEU A 36 -44.79 -23.09 6.38
C LEU A 36 -46.13 -22.29 6.41
N PRO A 37 -47.31 -22.96 6.39
CA PRO A 37 -48.45 -22.60 5.53
C PRO A 37 -49.65 -21.92 6.21
N PHE A 38 -50.52 -21.37 5.35
CA PHE A 38 -51.85 -20.84 5.66
C PHE A 38 -52.80 -21.90 6.24
N ALA A 39 -53.47 -21.57 7.34
CA ALA A 39 -54.71 -22.20 7.77
C ALA A 39 -55.69 -21.14 8.30
N ALA A 40 -56.93 -21.23 7.81
CA ALA A 40 -58.00 -20.25 7.92
C ALA A 40 -58.51 -20.06 9.36
N LEU A 41 -58.81 -18.80 9.70
CA LEU A 41 -59.52 -18.44 10.93
C LEU A 41 -60.87 -17.79 10.57
N ALA A 42 -61.95 -18.42 11.01
CA ALA A 42 -63.31 -17.90 10.90
C ALA A 42 -63.74 -17.23 12.22
N CYS A 43 -64.34 -16.05 12.05
CA CYS A 43 -65.27 -15.26 12.87
C CYS A 43 -65.36 -15.44 14.41
N ALA A 44 -65.09 -14.35 15.13
CA ALA A 44 -65.90 -13.76 16.22
C ALA A 44 -65.41 -12.30 16.38
N ASP A 45 -66.19 -11.28 16.02
CA ASP A 45 -67.29 -10.62 16.77
C ASP A 45 -66.80 -9.62 17.85
N GLU A 46 -67.28 -8.39 17.68
CA GLU A 46 -67.39 -7.27 18.63
C GLU A 46 -66.15 -6.75 19.39
N THR A 47 -65.62 -5.61 18.96
CA THR A 47 -65.79 -4.28 19.61
C THR A 47 -64.71 -3.31 19.11
N LEU A 48 -65.16 -2.23 18.47
CA LEU A 48 -64.33 -1.10 18.07
C LEU A 48 -63.92 -0.33 19.33
N ILE A 49 -62.65 -0.47 19.74
CA ILE A 49 -61.99 0.50 20.60
C ILE A 49 -61.10 1.33 19.66
N GLU A 50 -61.51 2.55 19.33
CA GLU A 50 -60.62 3.53 18.72
C GLU A 50 -59.51 3.85 19.71
N LEU A 51 -58.30 3.39 19.41
CA LEU A 51 -57.09 3.85 20.07
C LEU A 51 -56.83 5.29 19.60
N PRO A 52 -56.46 6.22 20.50
CA PRO A 52 -56.11 7.59 20.10
C PRO A 52 -54.88 7.55 19.20
N ASP A 53 -54.88 8.37 18.15
CA ASP A 53 -53.75 8.51 17.24
C ASP A 53 -52.46 8.82 18.02
N PRO A 54 -51.34 8.15 17.70
CA PRO A 54 -50.06 8.48 18.29
C PRO A 54 -49.71 9.95 17.98
N PRO A 55 -49.09 10.67 18.92
CA PRO A 55 -48.60 12.01 18.63
C PRO A 55 -47.61 11.92 17.46
N PRO A 56 -47.59 12.92 16.55
CA PRO A 56 -46.68 12.91 15.43
C PRO A 56 -45.24 12.77 15.95
N GLU A 57 -44.58 11.67 15.56
CA GLU A 57 -43.18 11.45 15.88
C GLU A 57 -42.38 12.61 15.30
N ARG A 58 -41.51 13.18 16.12
CA ARG A 58 -40.65 14.30 15.74
C ARG A 58 -39.51 13.77 14.88
N GLU A 59 -39.84 13.37 13.66
CA GLU A 59 -38.88 13.05 12.61
C GLU A 59 -38.44 14.37 11.97
N GLN A 60 -37.34 14.96 12.45
CA GLN A 60 -36.45 15.87 11.71
C GLN A 60 -35.63 16.69 12.71
N GLU A 61 -34.56 16.10 13.23
CA GLU A 61 -33.42 16.86 13.76
C GLU A 61 -32.07 16.11 13.59
N GLU A 62 -32.05 14.94 12.94
CA GLU A 62 -30.83 14.13 12.74
C GLU A 62 -30.31 14.11 11.29
N HIS A 63 -30.83 14.98 10.41
CA HIS A 63 -30.39 15.07 9.01
C HIS A 63 -29.79 16.44 8.65
N ASP A 64 -29.14 17.09 9.62
CA ASP A 64 -28.42 18.35 9.36
C ASP A 64 -27.05 18.42 10.03
N ARG A 65 -26.51 17.26 10.44
CA ARG A 65 -25.05 17.16 10.55
C ARG A 65 -24.54 17.01 9.12
N VAL A 66 -24.24 18.15 8.49
CA VAL A 66 -23.31 18.19 7.37
C VAL A 66 -22.03 17.55 7.88
N GLU A 67 -21.82 16.29 7.52
CA GLU A 67 -20.50 15.67 7.60
C GLU A 67 -19.63 16.55 6.72
N GLU A 68 -18.76 17.35 7.34
CA GLU A 68 -17.79 18.11 6.56
C GLU A 68 -17.04 17.07 5.73
N PRO A 69 -16.95 17.25 4.40
CA PRO A 69 -16.21 16.32 3.58
C PRO A 69 -14.81 16.22 4.17
N ASP A 70 -14.41 14.99 4.52
CA ASP A 70 -13.05 14.68 4.94
C ASP A 70 -12.10 15.34 3.91
N PRO A 71 -11.12 16.16 4.33
CA PRO A 71 -10.23 16.81 3.37
C PRO A 71 -9.65 15.75 2.45
N GLU A 72 -9.98 15.86 1.16
CA GLU A 72 -9.38 15.03 0.13
C GLU A 72 -7.86 15.10 0.31
N PRO A 73 -7.16 13.95 0.39
CA PRO A 73 -5.71 13.97 0.54
C PRO A 73 -5.10 14.90 -0.52
N PRO A 74 -4.04 15.64 -0.19
CA PRO A 74 -3.46 16.59 -1.12
C PRO A 74 -3.20 15.86 -2.44
N ALA A 75 -3.80 16.34 -3.53
CA ALA A 75 -3.53 15.78 -4.85
C ALA A 75 -2.02 15.86 -5.13
N PRO A 76 -1.41 14.83 -5.73
CA PRO A 76 0.01 14.87 -6.09
C PRO A 76 0.28 16.08 -7.01
N PRO A 77 1.49 16.66 -6.98
CA PRO A 77 1.85 17.71 -7.94
C PRO A 77 1.59 17.21 -9.36
N VAL A 78 1.10 18.13 -10.21
CA VAL A 78 0.59 17.85 -11.57
C VAL A 78 1.62 17.18 -12.49
N THR A 79 2.89 17.13 -12.07
CA THR A 79 4.06 16.62 -12.78
C THR A 79 4.66 15.34 -12.18
N SER A 80 4.12 14.81 -11.08
CA SER A 80 4.65 13.59 -10.45
C SER A 80 4.50 12.39 -11.38
N GLY A 81 5.56 11.60 -11.55
CA GLY A 81 5.59 10.44 -12.44
C GLY A 81 5.98 10.75 -13.90
N ASP A 82 6.11 12.04 -14.29
CA ASP A 82 6.59 12.41 -15.62
C ASP A 82 8.10 12.15 -15.78
N GLU A 83 8.56 11.84 -16.99
CA GLU A 83 9.99 11.69 -17.29
C GLU A 83 10.73 13.04 -17.20
N CYS A 84 11.96 13.02 -16.67
CA CYS A 84 12.78 14.22 -16.52
C CYS A 84 14.29 13.95 -16.73
N VAL A 85 15.04 15.02 -16.96
CA VAL A 85 16.51 14.98 -17.02
C VAL A 85 17.13 15.90 -15.95
N ALA A 86 16.40 16.92 -15.52
CA ALA A 86 16.79 17.82 -14.45
C ALA A 86 15.56 18.33 -13.68
N ASP A 87 15.76 18.82 -12.45
CA ASP A 87 14.69 19.34 -11.58
C ASP A 87 13.85 20.44 -12.25
N SER A 88 14.45 21.22 -13.15
CA SER A 88 13.73 22.25 -13.91
C SER A 88 12.61 21.72 -14.80
N ASP A 89 12.60 20.42 -15.08
CA ASP A 89 11.56 19.76 -15.89
C ASP A 89 10.31 19.45 -15.05
N CYS A 90 10.43 19.35 -13.72
CA CYS A 90 9.39 18.84 -12.82
C CYS A 90 8.46 19.90 -12.24
N GLY A 91 8.70 21.19 -12.51
CA GLY A 91 7.85 22.27 -11.98
C GLY A 91 8.07 22.55 -10.51
N ASP A 92 7.09 23.21 -9.86
CA ASP A 92 7.20 23.62 -8.45
C ASP A 92 6.88 22.44 -7.51
N ASN A 93 7.64 22.34 -6.41
CA ASN A 93 7.52 21.28 -5.40
C ASN A 93 7.69 19.85 -5.95
N ALA A 94 8.57 19.70 -6.94
CA ALA A 94 9.02 18.41 -7.43
C ALA A 94 10.50 18.50 -7.86
N GLU A 95 11.18 17.36 -7.88
CA GLU A 95 12.57 17.22 -8.32
C GLU A 95 12.74 15.97 -9.19
N CYS A 96 13.87 15.88 -9.90
CA CYS A 96 14.09 14.79 -10.84
C CYS A 96 14.89 13.65 -10.19
N GLU A 97 14.20 12.58 -9.79
CA GLU A 97 14.82 11.39 -9.19
C GLU A 97 14.77 10.18 -10.12
N ALA A 98 15.93 9.57 -10.36
CA ALA A 98 16.09 8.45 -11.30
C ALA A 98 15.44 8.67 -12.69
N GLY A 99 15.35 9.93 -13.15
CA GLY A 99 14.72 10.27 -14.43
C GLY A 99 13.20 10.38 -14.39
N THR A 100 12.61 10.41 -13.19
CA THR A 100 11.18 10.59 -12.94
C THR A 100 10.96 11.77 -11.99
N CYS A 101 9.99 12.61 -12.29
CA CYS A 101 9.60 13.70 -11.40
C CYS A 101 8.92 13.14 -10.16
N VAL A 102 9.45 13.48 -8.98
CA VAL A 102 8.88 13.09 -7.68
C VAL A 102 8.55 14.34 -6.87
N GLY A 103 7.49 14.27 -6.09
CA GLY A 103 7.07 15.32 -5.17
C GLY A 103 8.06 15.46 -4.02
N VAL A 104 8.29 16.71 -3.61
CA VAL A 104 9.16 17.06 -2.48
C VAL A 104 8.36 17.80 -1.40
N GLY A 105 8.83 17.72 -0.16
CA GLY A 105 8.15 18.33 0.98
C GLY A 105 9.07 18.58 2.17
N VAL A 106 8.47 18.78 3.34
CA VAL A 106 9.19 18.89 4.61
C VAL A 106 9.93 17.59 4.95
N LEU A 107 9.37 16.45 4.56
CA LEU A 107 10.01 15.14 4.65
C LEU A 107 9.74 14.39 3.35
N GLN A 108 10.74 13.67 2.87
CA GLN A 108 10.65 12.85 1.67
C GLN A 108 11.38 11.54 1.92
N VAL A 109 10.81 10.45 1.42
CA VAL A 109 11.35 9.09 1.49
C VAL A 109 11.28 8.51 0.09
N THR A 110 12.44 8.24 -0.48
CA THR A 110 12.58 7.81 -1.88
C THR A 110 13.29 6.47 -1.94
N LEU A 111 12.68 5.50 -2.60
CA LEU A 111 13.27 4.20 -2.91
C LEU A 111 13.76 4.22 -4.35
N THR A 112 15.01 3.79 -4.59
CA THR A 112 15.56 3.61 -5.93
C THR A 112 16.13 2.20 -6.12
N PHE A 113 15.93 1.61 -7.31
CA PHE A 113 16.37 0.27 -7.66
C PHE A 113 16.59 0.12 -9.17
N ASP A 114 17.34 -0.89 -9.60
CA ASP A 114 17.71 -1.13 -11.02
C ASP A 114 17.59 -2.64 -11.33
N VAL A 115 16.37 -3.16 -11.19
CA VAL A 115 16.00 -4.57 -11.44
C VAL A 115 14.62 -4.65 -12.10
N ASP A 116 14.36 -5.70 -12.89
CA ASP A 116 13.04 -5.96 -13.48
C ASP A 116 12.13 -6.71 -12.48
N ALA A 117 11.83 -6.04 -11.37
CA ALA A 117 10.96 -6.52 -10.30
C ALA A 117 10.26 -5.34 -9.61
N ASP A 118 9.08 -5.61 -9.09
CA ASP A 118 8.24 -4.65 -8.38
C ASP A 118 8.71 -4.50 -6.92
N TYR A 119 9.42 -3.41 -6.60
CA TYR A 119 9.97 -3.14 -5.27
C TYR A 119 9.16 -2.05 -4.57
N ASP A 120 8.24 -2.45 -3.70
CA ASP A 120 7.37 -1.54 -2.93
C ASP A 120 8.14 -0.82 -1.81
N LEU A 121 7.94 0.49 -1.71
CA LEU A 121 8.31 1.33 -0.58
C LEU A 121 7.18 1.32 0.47
N HIS A 122 7.58 1.08 1.71
CA HIS A 122 6.71 1.18 2.87
C HIS A 122 7.27 2.18 3.87
N VAL A 123 6.40 3.06 4.38
CA VAL A 123 6.72 4.00 5.47
C VAL A 123 5.69 3.87 6.59
N ILE A 124 6.16 3.54 7.80
CA ILE A 124 5.34 3.54 9.02
C ILE A 124 5.63 4.82 9.80
N THR A 125 4.56 5.55 10.09
CA THR A 125 4.55 6.83 10.81
C THR A 125 4.58 6.62 12.34
N PRO A 126 4.90 7.66 13.15
CA PRO A 126 4.90 7.56 14.61
C PRO A 126 3.55 7.14 15.22
N SER A 127 2.44 7.52 14.58
CA SER A 127 1.09 7.09 14.96
C SER A 127 0.78 5.62 14.63
N GLY A 128 1.64 4.96 13.84
CA GLY A 128 1.52 3.56 13.44
C GLY A 128 0.79 3.34 12.11
N GLU A 129 0.41 4.41 11.41
CA GLU A 129 -0.16 4.33 10.07
C GLU A 129 0.93 4.00 9.05
N GLU A 130 0.62 3.12 8.10
CA GLU A 130 1.53 2.67 7.04
C GLU A 130 1.14 3.28 5.69
N ILE A 131 2.10 3.88 5.01
CA ILE A 131 1.96 4.42 3.65
C ILE A 131 2.70 3.48 2.69
N TYR A 132 1.97 2.97 1.70
CA TYR A 132 2.46 2.05 0.65
C TYR A 132 1.42 1.99 -0.48
N PHE A 133 1.67 1.22 -1.54
CA PHE A 133 0.76 1.09 -2.70
C PHE A 133 -0.73 0.85 -2.30
N GLY A 134 -0.97 0.05 -1.26
CA GLY A 134 -2.33 -0.27 -0.78
C GLY A 134 -2.96 0.76 0.16
N ASN A 135 -2.18 1.74 0.63
CA ASN A 135 -2.63 2.86 1.44
C ASN A 135 -1.77 4.09 1.11
N THR A 136 -2.10 4.78 0.02
CA THR A 136 -1.21 5.80 -0.57
C THR A 136 -1.13 7.10 0.20
N ALA A 137 -2.01 7.34 1.17
CA ALA A 137 -1.97 8.55 1.99
C ALA A 137 -2.34 8.25 3.44
N ALA A 138 -1.48 8.67 4.38
CA ALA A 138 -1.75 8.61 5.81
C ALA A 138 -0.86 9.60 6.58
N ALA A 139 -1.34 10.09 7.73
CA ALA A 139 -0.59 10.98 8.62
C ALA A 139 0.14 12.16 7.91
N GLY A 140 -0.50 12.73 6.87
CA GLY A 140 0.03 13.85 6.08
C GLY A 140 1.03 13.48 4.98
N GLY A 141 1.42 12.20 4.87
CA GLY A 141 2.27 11.69 3.79
C GLY A 141 1.46 11.19 2.61
N LEU A 142 2.05 11.28 1.42
CA LEU A 142 1.48 10.82 0.15
C LEU A 142 2.53 10.04 -0.66
N LEU A 143 2.17 8.84 -1.11
CA LEU A 143 2.85 8.09 -2.17
C LEU A 143 2.39 8.64 -3.52
N ASP A 144 3.29 9.31 -4.25
CA ASP A 144 2.98 9.95 -5.52
C ASP A 144 3.59 9.27 -6.73
N VAL A 145 4.69 8.55 -6.55
CA VAL A 145 5.31 7.73 -7.57
C VAL A 145 5.45 6.30 -7.06
N ASP A 146 4.89 5.38 -7.84
CA ASP A 146 4.84 3.93 -7.65
C ASP A 146 5.14 3.30 -9.01
N GLN A 147 6.40 2.90 -9.24
CA GLN A 147 6.84 2.33 -10.52
C GLN A 147 6.83 0.81 -10.45
N CYS A 148 6.78 0.15 -11.62
CA CYS A 148 6.78 -1.30 -11.75
C CYS A 148 5.48 -2.07 -11.40
N ILE A 149 4.37 -1.38 -11.12
CA ILE A 149 3.04 -1.96 -10.85
C ILE A 149 2.60 -3.04 -11.88
N VAL A 150 2.95 -2.88 -13.16
CA VAL A 150 2.57 -3.82 -14.23
C VAL A 150 3.78 -4.41 -14.95
N ASP A 151 4.71 -3.55 -15.34
CA ASP A 151 5.97 -3.90 -15.98
C ASP A 151 7.08 -2.90 -15.60
N CYS A 152 8.30 -3.41 -15.48
CA CYS A 152 9.49 -2.56 -15.35
C CYS A 152 10.12 -2.41 -16.73
N GLY A 153 10.36 -1.17 -17.16
CA GLY A 153 11.24 -0.89 -18.28
C GLY A 153 12.71 -1.15 -17.93
N PRO A 154 13.65 -0.99 -18.87
CA PRO A 154 15.06 -0.97 -18.53
C PRO A 154 15.41 0.34 -17.80
N GLY A 155 16.31 0.26 -16.81
CA GLY A 155 16.91 1.42 -16.15
C GLY A 155 16.60 1.49 -14.66
N THR A 156 16.93 2.62 -14.05
CA THR A 156 16.65 2.86 -12.63
C THR A 156 15.20 3.25 -12.46
N HIS A 157 14.57 2.67 -11.44
CA HIS A 157 13.20 2.92 -11.02
C HIS A 157 13.18 3.64 -9.68
N VAL A 158 12.06 4.30 -9.40
CA VAL A 158 11.83 5.07 -8.19
C VAL A 158 10.42 4.86 -7.65
N GLU A 159 10.32 4.80 -6.33
CA GLU A 159 9.09 5.08 -5.60
C GLU A 159 9.32 6.22 -4.61
N ASN A 160 8.30 7.02 -4.35
CA ASN A 160 8.44 8.21 -3.54
C ASN A 160 7.23 8.47 -2.63
N ILE A 161 7.51 8.75 -1.37
CA ILE A 161 6.56 9.24 -0.38
C ILE A 161 7.06 10.58 0.14
N TYR A 162 6.21 11.60 0.15
CA TYR A 162 6.57 12.90 0.70
C TYR A 162 5.47 13.50 1.59
N PHE A 163 5.87 14.44 2.44
CA PHE A 163 5.02 15.14 3.39
C PHE A 163 5.12 16.63 3.12
N ASN A 164 4.06 17.22 2.55
CA ASN A 164 4.00 18.65 2.19
C ASN A 164 4.27 19.56 3.39
N ASP A 165 3.55 19.31 4.47
CA ASP A 165 3.57 20.06 5.72
C ASP A 165 3.14 19.14 6.87
N GLY A 166 3.49 19.50 8.10
CA GLY A 166 3.09 18.72 9.27
C GLY A 166 3.67 17.31 9.31
N VAL A 167 4.88 17.17 9.84
CA VAL A 167 5.45 15.86 10.18
C VAL A 167 5.19 15.57 11.65
N GLU A 168 4.73 14.35 11.95
CA GLU A 168 4.51 13.93 13.33
C GLU A 168 5.86 13.77 14.05
N PRO A 169 6.04 14.30 15.26
CA PRO A 169 7.22 13.97 16.04
C PRO A 169 7.16 12.50 16.48
N GLY A 170 8.32 11.84 16.47
CA GLY A 170 8.46 10.45 16.89
C GLY A 170 9.27 9.61 15.92
N LEU A 171 9.20 8.28 16.12
CA LEU A 171 9.97 7.30 15.37
C LEU A 171 9.24 6.92 14.08
N TYR A 172 9.89 7.16 12.96
CA TYR A 172 9.50 6.66 11.66
C TYR A 172 10.30 5.40 11.31
N GLN A 173 9.72 4.60 10.42
CA GLN A 173 10.32 3.40 9.87
C GLN A 173 10.07 3.34 8.37
N ALA A 174 11.10 3.03 7.59
CA ALA A 174 10.96 2.70 6.17
C ALA A 174 11.60 1.35 5.85
N PHE A 175 11.04 0.63 4.88
CA PHE A 175 11.59 -0.62 4.35
C PHE A 175 11.08 -0.87 2.94
N ALA A 176 11.76 -1.75 2.21
CA ALA A 176 11.36 -2.18 0.88
C ALA A 176 10.87 -3.63 0.89
N ILE A 177 9.90 -3.94 0.03
CA ILE A 177 9.42 -5.30 -0.24
C ILE A 177 9.58 -5.60 -1.73
N ASN A 178 10.16 -6.75 -2.06
CA ASN A 178 10.11 -7.27 -3.43
C ASN A 178 8.75 -7.98 -3.61
N PHE A 179 7.78 -7.28 -4.20
CA PHE A 179 6.40 -7.75 -4.30
C PHE A 179 6.28 -9.02 -5.12
N ASP A 180 6.79 -8.97 -6.36
CA ASP A 180 6.60 -10.04 -7.35
C ASP A 180 7.68 -11.13 -7.30
N GLY A 181 8.85 -10.83 -6.73
CA GLY A 181 9.97 -11.75 -6.62
C GLY A 181 10.64 -12.14 -7.94
N ARG A 182 10.38 -11.41 -9.04
CA ARG A 182 10.88 -11.75 -10.39
C ARG A 182 12.40 -11.72 -10.46
N GLU A 183 13.00 -10.69 -9.86
CA GLU A 183 14.45 -10.48 -9.78
C GLU A 183 14.85 -9.99 -8.39
N GLY A 184 16.12 -10.22 -8.02
CA GLY A 184 16.71 -9.77 -6.77
C GLY A 184 17.92 -8.89 -7.07
N GLY A 185 18.06 -7.77 -6.37
CA GLY A 185 19.14 -6.84 -6.60
C GLY A 185 19.23 -5.76 -5.56
N ALA A 186 20.09 -4.79 -5.85
CA ALA A 186 20.38 -3.69 -4.94
C ALA A 186 19.24 -2.67 -4.95
N PHE A 187 19.04 -2.04 -3.80
CA PHE A 187 18.14 -0.91 -3.64
C PHE A 187 18.78 0.12 -2.71
N ARG A 188 18.24 1.35 -2.75
CA ARG A 188 18.54 2.41 -1.80
C ARG A 188 17.26 3.11 -1.37
N ILE A 189 17.03 3.22 -0.06
CA ILE A 189 16.03 4.13 0.51
C ILE A 189 16.76 5.35 1.05
N GLU A 190 16.35 6.54 0.62
CA GLU A 190 16.87 7.82 1.09
C GLU A 190 15.76 8.62 1.78
N VAL A 191 16.09 9.22 2.92
CA VAL A 191 15.23 10.15 3.65
C VAL A 191 15.87 11.53 3.59
N SER A 192 15.12 12.54 3.17
CA SER A 192 15.58 13.93 3.04
C SER A 192 14.60 14.92 3.72
N GLY A 193 15.02 16.18 3.88
CA GLY A 193 14.22 17.24 4.51
C GLY A 193 14.41 17.33 6.04
N ALA A 194 13.35 17.10 6.80
CA ALA A 194 13.30 17.22 8.27
C ALA A 194 14.22 16.21 8.99
N ALA A 195 14.57 15.12 8.30
CA ALA A 195 15.63 14.20 8.68
C ALA A 195 16.50 13.90 7.45
N THR A 196 17.71 13.40 7.68
CA THR A 196 18.56 12.93 6.58
C THR A 196 19.23 11.63 6.98
N THR A 197 18.86 10.54 6.32
CA THR A 197 19.43 9.21 6.53
C THR A 197 19.20 8.35 5.28
N ALA A 198 19.88 7.21 5.19
CA ALA A 198 19.69 6.31 4.06
C ALA A 198 19.98 4.85 4.45
N LEU A 199 19.43 3.93 3.67
CA LEU A 199 19.68 2.50 3.73
C LEU A 199 19.97 1.97 2.33
N ASP A 200 21.17 1.44 2.14
CA ASP A 200 21.51 0.62 0.98
C ASP A 200 21.35 -0.86 1.33
N GLY A 201 20.81 -1.66 0.41
CA GLY A 201 20.59 -3.09 0.65
C GLY A 201 20.47 -3.92 -0.61
N VAL A 202 20.15 -5.21 -0.43
CA VAL A 202 19.88 -6.17 -1.50
C VAL A 202 18.66 -6.99 -1.11
N LEU A 203 17.68 -7.11 -2.01
CA LEU A 203 16.54 -8.02 -1.86
C LEU A 203 16.77 -9.31 -2.65
N ALA A 204 16.25 -10.41 -2.13
CA ALA A 204 16.29 -11.70 -2.83
C ALA A 204 15.28 -11.71 -3.98
N ALA A 205 15.53 -12.54 -5.00
CA ALA A 205 14.55 -12.89 -6.04
C ALA A 205 13.50 -13.85 -5.46
N GLU A 206 12.72 -13.36 -4.51
CA GLU A 206 11.70 -14.09 -3.78
C GLU A 206 10.55 -13.13 -3.47
N ALA A 207 9.32 -13.55 -3.79
CA ALA A 207 8.13 -12.74 -3.55
C ALA A 207 7.97 -12.47 -2.06
N SER A 208 7.67 -11.21 -1.73
CA SER A 208 7.63 -10.67 -0.38
C SER A 208 8.98 -10.67 0.36
N ALA A 209 10.12 -10.80 -0.33
CA ALA A 209 11.41 -10.57 0.31
C ALA A 209 11.47 -9.15 0.87
N ARG A 210 11.79 -9.01 2.15
CA ARG A 210 11.73 -7.74 2.89
C ARG A 210 13.13 -7.30 3.30
N SER A 211 13.39 -6.00 3.23
CA SER A 211 14.64 -5.41 3.71
C SER A 211 14.73 -5.39 5.24
N THR A 212 15.89 -5.00 5.77
CA THR A 212 15.96 -4.44 7.13
C THR A 212 15.25 -3.08 7.20
N ASP A 213 14.91 -2.65 8.41
CA ASP A 213 14.25 -1.37 8.66
C ASP A 213 15.27 -0.23 8.70
N LEU A 214 14.96 0.88 8.01
CA LEU A 214 15.56 2.19 8.20
C LEU A 214 14.75 2.96 9.24
N LEU A 215 15.36 3.35 10.35
CA LEU A 215 14.70 4.05 11.45
C LEU A 215 15.26 5.46 11.60
N TRP A 216 14.39 6.45 11.82
CA TRP A 216 14.78 7.81 12.18
C TRP A 216 13.73 8.46 13.09
N ALA A 217 14.13 9.49 13.82
CA ALA A 217 13.23 10.25 14.68
C ALA A 217 13.13 11.70 14.22
N ILE A 218 11.94 12.28 14.40
CA ILE A 218 11.68 13.72 14.28
C ILE A 218 11.33 14.23 15.68
N GLU A 219 11.96 15.34 16.08
CA GLU A 219 11.82 15.95 17.42
C GLU A 219 10.77 17.08 17.45
#